data_AF-A0A935EXU7-F1
#
_entry.id   AF-A0A935EXU7-F1
#
_cell.length_a   1.000
_cell.length_b   1.000
_cell.length_c   1.000
_cell.angle_alpha   90.00
_cell.angle_beta   90.00
_cell.angle_gamma   90.00
#
_symmetry.space_group_name_H-M   'P 1'
#
loop_
_entity.id
_entity.type
_entity.pdbx_description
1 polymer ?
#
loop_
_entity_poly.entity_id
_entity_poly.type
_entity_poly.pdbx_seq_one_letter_code
_entity_poly.pdbx_strand_id
1 'polypeptide(L)'
;MKFTTDKLYKLLPAIYRNRDLANNKSLEAFLKVITEQSDTLQGNISQLYDNWFIETCDEWVVPYIGDLVGVRDWRRTDRENVYSQRAFVANSIAYRRRKGTATMVEQLAGTLQDGRLYVVEFFELLNTAQNNNHLRPHRLATVNFHDANQMDLVNTPFDTSAHTPDLKNISESDGWYGIDKLGIFVWTLSSYYLHKVKAYRLSEKDPVYTFSPLGMDTLLFNRPRSESTINHLSSEINVPTPLRRAALHQELNLRRQLSAKNEKKIDKFIAENYALGKDNSGADLKRQLIEIIQSGKAQSFDAELLIKLESSEVKPKLTIDKISTLLNQLALEELPDDESLFFADQLRFSNYLSVVTLELIQ
;
A
#
# COMPACT_ATOMS: atom_id res chain seq x y z
N MET A 1 -33.74 -15.55 -0.66
CA MET A 1 -35.03 -15.47 0.06
C MET A 1 -35.38 -16.89 0.52
N LYS A 2 -35.54 -17.17 1.82
CA LYS A 2 -35.85 -18.54 2.29
C LYS A 2 -37.35 -18.85 2.14
N PHE A 3 -37.70 -19.97 1.53
CA PHE A 3 -39.08 -20.45 1.38
C PHE A 3 -39.50 -21.22 2.62
N THR A 4 -40.24 -20.57 3.51
CA THR A 4 -40.86 -21.27 4.63
C THR A 4 -42.14 -21.98 4.18
N THR A 5 -42.41 -23.17 4.70
CA THR A 5 -43.67 -23.91 4.46
C THR A 5 -44.90 -23.05 4.71
N ASP A 6 -44.90 -22.25 5.78
CA ASP A 6 -45.98 -21.30 6.09
C ASP A 6 -46.23 -20.25 5.00
N LYS A 7 -45.17 -19.78 4.31
CA LYS A 7 -45.31 -18.80 3.22
C LYS A 7 -46.00 -19.45 2.03
N LEU A 8 -45.55 -20.64 1.62
CA LEU A 8 -46.14 -21.36 0.49
C LEU A 8 -47.58 -21.81 0.80
N TYR A 9 -47.85 -22.23 2.04
CA TYR A 9 -49.21 -22.59 2.47
C TYR A 9 -50.16 -21.38 2.46
N LYS A 10 -49.68 -20.18 2.87
CA LYS A 10 -50.47 -18.94 2.84
C LYS A 10 -50.80 -18.45 1.43
N LEU A 11 -49.99 -18.79 0.43
CA LEU A 11 -50.25 -18.46 -0.97
C LEU A 11 -51.40 -19.28 -1.57
N LEU A 12 -51.77 -20.41 -0.94
CA LEU A 12 -52.92 -21.20 -1.39
C LEU A 12 -54.26 -20.50 -1.08
N PRO A 13 -55.25 -20.58 -2.00
CA PRO A 13 -56.59 -20.10 -1.74
C PRO A 13 -57.20 -20.73 -0.47
N ALA A 14 -58.00 -19.96 0.27
CA ALA A 14 -58.56 -20.39 1.55
C ALA A 14 -59.39 -21.69 1.45
N ILE A 15 -60.04 -21.94 0.31
CA ILE A 15 -60.84 -23.14 0.05
C ILE A 15 -60.00 -24.42 0.20
N TYR A 16 -58.76 -24.43 -0.29
CA TYR A 16 -57.87 -25.59 -0.21
C TYR A 16 -57.30 -25.79 1.19
N ARG A 17 -57.00 -24.72 1.91
CA ARG A 17 -56.56 -24.77 3.31
C ARG A 17 -57.62 -25.35 4.24
N ASN A 18 -58.88 -24.95 4.06
CA ASN A 18 -59.99 -25.48 4.84
C ASN A 18 -60.25 -26.98 4.57
N ARG A 19 -60.10 -27.42 3.32
CA ARG A 19 -60.21 -28.85 2.95
C ARG A 19 -59.05 -29.69 3.49
N ASP A 20 -57.86 -29.13 3.53
CA ASP A 20 -56.68 -29.80 4.06
C ASP A 20 -56.74 -29.99 5.58
N LEU A 21 -57.27 -29.00 6.30
CA LEU A 21 -57.56 -29.13 7.73
C LEU A 21 -58.56 -30.27 8.03
N ALA A 22 -59.53 -30.51 7.13
CA ALA A 22 -60.45 -31.63 7.24
C ALA A 22 -59.81 -32.99 6.89
N ASN A 23 -58.72 -32.99 6.10
CA ASN A 23 -58.02 -34.18 5.62
C ASN A 23 -56.62 -34.33 6.24
N ASN A 24 -56.52 -34.15 7.56
CA ASN A 24 -55.32 -34.38 8.38
C ASN A 24 -54.04 -33.66 7.89
N LYS A 25 -54.16 -32.51 7.21
CA LYS A 25 -53.02 -31.69 6.76
C LYS A 25 -52.03 -32.41 5.82
N SER A 26 -52.52 -33.34 5.01
CA SER A 26 -51.71 -34.06 4.03
C SER A 26 -51.07 -33.14 2.99
N LEU A 27 -51.75 -32.05 2.59
CA LEU A 27 -51.21 -31.05 1.67
C LEU A 27 -50.13 -30.19 2.34
N GLU A 28 -50.30 -29.80 3.60
CA GLU A 28 -49.24 -29.12 4.38
C GLU A 28 -47.97 -29.98 4.46
N ALA A 29 -48.11 -31.29 4.71
CA ALA A 29 -46.99 -32.23 4.73
C ALA A 29 -46.31 -32.38 3.35
N PHE A 30 -47.07 -32.44 2.27
CA PHE A 30 -46.53 -32.47 0.91
C PHE A 30 -45.80 -31.17 0.55
N LEU A 31 -46.41 -30.02 0.88
CA LEU A 31 -45.79 -28.72 0.68
C LEU A 31 -44.49 -28.59 1.46
N LYS A 32 -44.39 -29.19 2.66
CA LYS A 32 -43.14 -29.23 3.41
C LYS A 32 -42.01 -29.86 2.61
N VAL A 33 -42.25 -31.00 1.96
CA VAL A 33 -41.24 -31.66 1.11
C VAL A 33 -40.88 -30.79 -0.10
N ILE A 34 -41.88 -30.15 -0.73
CA ILE A 34 -41.63 -29.21 -1.83
C ILE A 34 -40.78 -28.02 -1.35
N THR A 35 -41.05 -27.49 -0.16
CA THR A 35 -40.32 -26.34 0.38
C THR A 35 -38.84 -26.64 0.58
N GLU A 36 -38.51 -27.86 1.04
CA GLU A 36 -37.13 -28.31 1.23
C GLU A 36 -36.36 -28.38 -0.10
N GLN A 37 -36.98 -28.94 -1.15
CA GLN A 37 -36.38 -29.00 -2.48
C GLN A 37 -36.27 -27.61 -3.11
N SER A 38 -37.28 -26.76 -2.91
CA SER A 38 -37.28 -25.37 -3.40
C SER A 38 -36.20 -24.52 -2.74
N ASP A 39 -35.98 -24.69 -1.43
CA ASP A 39 -34.89 -24.03 -0.70
C ASP A 39 -33.52 -24.49 -1.21
N THR A 40 -33.36 -25.78 -1.50
CA THR A 40 -32.13 -26.35 -2.07
C THR A 40 -31.86 -25.77 -3.46
N LEU A 41 -32.88 -25.72 -4.33
CA LEU A 41 -32.78 -25.13 -5.67
C LEU A 41 -32.44 -23.64 -5.60
N GLN A 42 -33.10 -22.88 -4.72
CA GLN A 42 -32.81 -21.46 -4.50
C GLN A 42 -31.37 -21.25 -4.02
N GLY A 43 -30.87 -22.14 -3.13
CA GLY A 43 -29.48 -22.15 -2.69
C GLY A 43 -28.53 -22.33 -3.87
N ASN A 44 -28.77 -23.34 -4.71
CA ASN A 44 -27.96 -23.59 -5.90
C ASN A 44 -28.00 -22.43 -6.91
N ILE A 45 -29.15 -21.80 -7.12
CA ILE A 45 -29.27 -20.61 -7.98
C ILE A 45 -28.46 -19.45 -7.39
N SER A 46 -28.55 -19.23 -6.08
CA SER A 46 -27.78 -18.16 -5.40
C SER A 46 -26.29 -18.42 -5.55
N GLN A 47 -25.86 -19.67 -5.33
CA GLN A 47 -24.47 -20.08 -5.52
C GLN A 47 -24.02 -19.91 -6.98
N LEU A 48 -24.89 -20.15 -7.95
CA LEU A 48 -24.59 -19.93 -9.37
C LEU A 48 -24.33 -18.44 -9.67
N TYR A 49 -25.06 -17.52 -9.03
CA TYR A 49 -24.76 -16.10 -9.11
C TYR A 49 -23.45 -15.73 -8.38
N ASP A 50 -23.20 -16.33 -7.22
CA ASP A 50 -21.94 -16.13 -6.49
C ASP A 50 -20.73 -16.65 -7.30
N ASN A 51 -20.95 -17.69 -8.12
CA ASN A 51 -19.96 -18.25 -9.04
C ASN A 51 -19.56 -17.32 -10.20
N TRP A 52 -20.28 -16.21 -10.41
CA TRP A 52 -19.88 -15.21 -11.41
C TRP A 52 -18.75 -14.29 -10.92
N PHE A 53 -18.53 -14.19 -9.61
CA PHE A 53 -17.52 -13.30 -9.04
C PHE A 53 -16.37 -14.12 -8.43
N ILE A 54 -15.14 -13.76 -8.76
CA ILE A 54 -13.94 -14.49 -8.30
C ILE A 54 -13.77 -14.45 -6.78
N GLU A 55 -14.30 -13.44 -6.10
CA GLU A 55 -14.24 -13.35 -4.64
C GLU A 55 -15.16 -14.39 -3.97
N THR A 56 -16.35 -14.65 -4.54
CA THR A 56 -17.41 -15.46 -3.92
C THR A 56 -17.59 -16.85 -4.55
N CYS A 57 -16.99 -17.11 -5.71
CA CYS A 57 -17.19 -18.36 -6.44
C CYS A 57 -16.68 -19.58 -5.67
N ASP A 58 -17.19 -20.75 -6.03
CA ASP A 58 -16.63 -22.03 -5.62
C ASP A 58 -15.25 -22.25 -6.25
N GLU A 59 -14.39 -23.00 -5.56
CA GLU A 59 -13.01 -23.24 -6.00
C GLU A 59 -12.93 -23.99 -7.34
N TRP A 60 -13.94 -24.80 -7.67
CA TRP A 60 -13.99 -25.52 -8.94
C TRP A 60 -14.25 -24.60 -10.15
N VAL A 61 -14.80 -23.40 -9.93
CA VAL A 61 -15.12 -22.41 -10.99
C VAL A 61 -13.90 -21.56 -11.34
N VAL A 62 -12.98 -21.39 -10.39
CA VAL A 62 -11.78 -20.54 -10.53
C VAL A 62 -10.98 -20.84 -11.79
N PRO A 63 -10.67 -22.11 -12.17
CA PRO A 63 -9.93 -22.39 -13.39
C PRO A 63 -10.67 -21.93 -14.65
N TYR A 64 -11.99 -22.05 -14.69
CA TYR A 64 -12.80 -21.61 -15.83
C TYR A 64 -12.81 -20.08 -15.97
N ILE A 65 -12.86 -19.35 -14.85
CA ILE A 65 -12.68 -17.89 -14.86
C ILE A 65 -11.27 -17.54 -15.31
N GLY A 66 -10.26 -18.27 -14.84
CA GLY A 66 -8.87 -18.13 -15.28
C GLY A 66 -8.73 -18.26 -16.79
N ASP A 67 -9.30 -19.32 -17.38
CA ASP A 67 -9.29 -19.56 -18.82
C ASP A 67 -9.97 -18.44 -19.62
N LEU A 68 -11.09 -17.90 -19.14
CA LEU A 68 -11.78 -16.76 -19.76
C LEU A 68 -10.92 -15.49 -19.77
N VAL A 69 -10.12 -15.29 -18.72
CA VAL A 69 -9.18 -14.18 -18.62
C VAL A 69 -7.83 -14.55 -19.26
N GLY A 70 -7.67 -15.71 -19.90
CA GLY A 70 -6.38 -16.12 -20.48
C GLY A 70 -5.28 -16.38 -19.45
N VAL A 71 -5.64 -16.50 -18.17
CA VAL A 71 -4.72 -16.83 -17.08
C VAL A 71 -4.56 -18.35 -17.06
N ARG A 72 -3.53 -18.85 -17.74
CA ARG A 72 -3.20 -20.28 -17.73
C ARG A 72 -2.57 -20.67 -16.41
N ASP A 73 -3.04 -21.76 -15.82
CA ASP A 73 -2.45 -22.30 -14.61
C ASP A 73 -0.96 -22.60 -14.82
N TRP A 74 -0.11 -21.89 -14.08
CA TRP A 74 1.26 -22.33 -13.90
C TRP A 74 1.18 -23.66 -13.15
N ARG A 75 1.66 -24.75 -13.79
CA ARG A 75 1.58 -26.14 -13.31
C ARG A 75 1.42 -26.21 -11.79
N ARG A 76 0.26 -26.69 -11.34
CA ARG A 76 0.00 -27.10 -9.94
C ARG A 76 1.15 -28.01 -9.54
N THR A 77 2.17 -27.44 -8.91
CA THR A 77 3.26 -28.24 -8.40
C THR A 77 2.65 -28.89 -7.17
N ASP A 78 2.55 -30.21 -7.17
CA ASP A 78 1.89 -31.03 -6.14
C ASP A 78 2.51 -30.91 -4.72
N ARG A 79 3.29 -29.86 -4.48
CA ARG A 79 3.93 -29.54 -3.20
C ARG A 79 3.19 -28.38 -2.55
N GLU A 80 2.35 -28.75 -1.59
CA GLU A 80 1.93 -27.94 -0.43
C GLU A 80 1.59 -26.46 -0.72
N ASN A 81 0.31 -26.18 -1.02
CA ASN A 81 -0.45 -25.02 -0.50
C ASN A 81 0.14 -23.58 -0.48
N VAL A 82 1.24 -23.25 -1.17
CA VAL A 82 1.83 -21.91 -1.04
C VAL A 82 1.07 -20.84 -1.85
N TYR A 83 0.34 -21.23 -2.92
CA TYR A 83 -0.33 -20.27 -3.81
C TYR A 83 -1.82 -20.60 -4.00
N SER A 84 -2.69 -19.63 -3.68
CA SER A 84 -4.12 -19.71 -3.99
C SER A 84 -4.36 -19.33 -5.44
N GLN A 85 -4.90 -20.27 -6.22
CA GLN A 85 -5.28 -20.04 -7.62
C GLN A 85 -6.30 -18.89 -7.74
N ARG A 86 -7.25 -18.82 -6.80
CA ARG A 86 -8.21 -17.72 -6.70
C ARG A 86 -7.52 -16.37 -6.57
N ALA A 87 -6.54 -16.25 -5.67
CA ALA A 87 -5.79 -15.01 -5.49
C ALA A 87 -5.02 -14.61 -6.75
N PHE A 88 -4.45 -15.58 -7.48
CA PHE A 88 -3.75 -15.34 -8.73
C PHE A 88 -4.68 -14.82 -9.84
N VAL A 89 -5.83 -15.47 -10.05
CA VAL A 89 -6.84 -15.03 -11.04
C VAL A 89 -7.41 -13.66 -10.65
N ALA A 90 -7.76 -13.46 -9.38
CA ALA A 90 -8.28 -12.19 -8.87
C ALA A 90 -7.29 -11.04 -9.08
N ASN A 91 -6.01 -11.24 -8.73
CA ASN A 91 -4.96 -10.24 -8.96
C ASN A 91 -4.76 -9.95 -10.44
N SER A 92 -4.81 -10.98 -11.29
CA SER A 92 -4.69 -10.81 -12.75
C SER A 92 -5.82 -9.94 -13.32
N ILE A 93 -7.07 -10.20 -12.92
CA ILE A 93 -8.21 -9.35 -13.27
C ILE A 93 -7.98 -7.92 -12.76
N ALA A 94 -7.53 -7.78 -11.51
CA ALA A 94 -7.30 -6.48 -10.89
C ALA A 94 -6.17 -5.68 -11.57
N TYR A 95 -5.13 -6.34 -12.09
CA TYR A 95 -4.06 -5.70 -12.86
C TYR A 95 -4.57 -5.24 -14.23
N ARG A 96 -5.31 -6.08 -14.96
CA ARG A 96 -5.83 -5.72 -16.28
C ARG A 96 -6.82 -4.56 -16.25
N ARG A 97 -7.68 -4.50 -15.23
CA ARG A 97 -8.61 -3.37 -15.05
C ARG A 97 -7.92 -2.03 -14.80
N ARG A 98 -6.66 -2.05 -14.35
CA ARG A 98 -5.83 -0.87 -14.05
C ARG A 98 -4.57 -0.82 -14.90
N LYS A 99 -4.59 -1.49 -16.07
CA LYS A 99 -3.46 -1.45 -16.99
C LYS A 99 -3.17 0.00 -17.38
N GLY A 100 -1.90 0.38 -17.32
CA GLY A 100 -1.45 1.73 -17.67
C GLY A 100 -1.56 2.77 -16.55
N THR A 101 -1.91 2.40 -15.30
CA THR A 101 -1.84 3.32 -14.15
C THR A 101 -0.57 3.07 -13.33
N ALA A 102 0.03 4.14 -12.78
CA ALA A 102 1.18 3.99 -11.87
C ALA A 102 0.89 3.10 -10.65
N THR A 103 -0.34 3.13 -10.13
CA THR A 103 -0.79 2.27 -9.01
C THR A 103 -0.71 0.78 -9.34
N MET A 104 -0.97 0.39 -10.60
CA MET A 104 -0.83 -0.99 -11.02
C MET A 104 0.64 -1.41 -11.09
N VAL A 105 1.49 -0.54 -11.66
CA VAL A 105 2.94 -0.77 -11.73
C VAL A 105 3.54 -0.89 -10.33
N GLU A 106 3.13 -0.01 -9.41
CA GLU A 106 3.56 -0.03 -8.02
C GLU A 106 3.15 -1.33 -7.32
N GLN A 107 1.89 -1.75 -7.48
CA GLN A 107 1.41 -2.99 -6.90
C GLN A 107 2.16 -4.20 -7.47
N LEU A 108 2.34 -4.26 -8.79
CA LEU A 108 3.04 -5.34 -9.47
C LEU A 108 4.49 -5.44 -9.02
N ALA A 109 5.23 -4.34 -9.09
CA ALA A 109 6.60 -4.32 -8.63
C ALA A 109 6.66 -4.61 -7.11
N GLY A 110 5.65 -4.18 -6.35
CA GLY A 110 5.55 -4.37 -4.90
C GLY A 110 5.44 -5.84 -4.54
N THR A 111 4.73 -6.64 -5.34
CA THR A 111 4.71 -8.10 -5.18
C THR A 111 6.06 -8.76 -5.40
N LEU A 112 6.94 -8.16 -6.23
CA LEU A 112 8.29 -8.67 -6.47
C LEU A 112 9.29 -8.24 -5.40
N GLN A 113 9.11 -7.06 -4.81
CA GLN A 113 10.08 -6.40 -3.93
C GLN A 113 9.56 -6.12 -2.52
N ASP A 114 8.56 -6.90 -2.08
CA ASP A 114 8.02 -6.86 -0.71
C ASP A 114 7.56 -5.45 -0.29
N GLY A 115 6.91 -4.73 -1.22
CA GLY A 115 6.30 -3.42 -0.98
C GLY A 115 7.25 -2.26 -0.69
N ARG A 116 8.56 -2.42 -0.90
CA ARG A 116 9.57 -1.38 -0.61
C ARG A 116 9.91 -0.55 -1.84
N LEU A 117 8.88 -0.04 -2.50
CA LEU A 117 9.07 0.77 -3.69
C LEU A 117 8.02 1.86 -3.80
N TYR A 118 8.28 2.80 -4.69
CA TYR A 118 7.40 3.90 -5.00
C TYR A 118 7.49 4.22 -6.49
N VAL A 119 6.35 4.43 -7.13
CA VAL A 119 6.29 4.77 -8.55
C VAL A 119 5.92 6.24 -8.74
N VAL A 120 6.67 6.91 -9.62
CA VAL A 120 6.51 8.34 -9.95
C VAL A 120 6.32 8.49 -11.45
N GLU A 121 5.27 9.19 -11.83
CA GLU A 121 5.04 9.62 -13.19
C GLU A 121 5.76 10.96 -13.42
N PHE A 122 6.89 10.96 -14.14
CA PHE A 122 7.69 12.19 -14.25
C PHE A 122 7.03 13.26 -15.12
N PHE A 123 6.13 12.89 -16.02
CA PHE A 123 5.30 13.85 -16.75
C PHE A 123 4.39 14.65 -15.79
N GLU A 124 4.09 14.08 -14.62
CA GLU A 124 3.37 14.80 -13.57
C GLU A 124 4.25 15.83 -12.86
N LEU A 125 5.56 15.73 -12.94
CA LEU A 125 6.45 16.71 -12.34
C LEU A 125 6.88 17.78 -13.34
N LEU A 126 6.45 17.71 -14.61
CA LEU A 126 6.83 18.70 -15.61
C LEU A 126 6.05 20.01 -15.49
N ASN A 127 6.80 21.11 -15.60
CA ASN A 127 6.24 22.44 -15.81
C ASN A 127 5.69 22.53 -17.24
N THR A 128 4.38 22.77 -17.35
CA THR A 128 3.67 22.82 -18.64
C THR A 128 2.68 23.98 -18.64
N ALA A 129 2.40 24.52 -19.83
CA ALA A 129 1.29 25.46 -19.99
C ALA A 129 -0.05 24.76 -19.70
N GLN A 130 -0.89 25.37 -18.87
CA GLN A 130 -2.15 24.79 -18.44
C GLN A 130 -3.13 24.69 -19.63
N ASN A 131 -3.74 23.52 -19.80
CA ASN A 131 -4.82 23.33 -20.76
C ASN A 131 -6.17 23.61 -20.08
N ASN A 132 -7.00 24.47 -20.67
CA ASN A 132 -8.31 24.83 -20.11
C ASN A 132 -9.26 23.63 -19.97
N ASN A 133 -9.12 22.59 -20.81
CA ASN A 133 -9.94 21.37 -20.71
C ASN A 133 -9.52 20.48 -19.53
N HIS A 134 -8.30 20.65 -19.01
CA HIS A 134 -7.77 19.85 -17.92
C HIS A 134 -6.83 20.71 -17.05
N LEU A 135 -7.43 21.53 -16.20
CA LEU A 135 -6.71 22.39 -15.27
C LEU A 135 -6.09 21.55 -14.14
N ARG A 136 -4.81 21.80 -13.87
CA ARG A 136 -4.04 21.18 -12.77
C ARG A 136 -3.68 22.25 -11.74
N PRO A 137 -4.63 22.67 -10.87
CA PRO A 137 -4.43 23.80 -9.96
C PRO A 137 -3.41 23.53 -8.85
N HIS A 138 -3.19 22.26 -8.51
CA HIS A 138 -2.19 21.83 -7.54
C HIS A 138 -0.76 21.89 -8.11
N ARG A 139 -0.57 22.16 -9.40
CA ARG A 139 0.73 22.18 -10.07
C ARG A 139 1.16 23.60 -10.40
N LEU A 140 1.90 24.18 -9.48
CA LEU A 140 2.46 25.52 -9.62
C LEU A 140 3.86 25.43 -10.23
N ALA A 141 4.16 26.31 -11.19
CA ALA A 141 5.49 26.42 -11.79
C ALA A 141 6.56 26.89 -10.78
N THR A 142 6.13 27.55 -9.70
CA THR A 142 7.00 28.10 -8.66
C THR A 142 6.76 27.38 -7.34
N VAL A 143 7.83 27.13 -6.60
CA VAL A 143 7.78 26.46 -5.30
C VAL A 143 7.67 27.48 -4.16
N ASN A 144 6.98 27.13 -3.07
CA ASN A 144 6.83 27.98 -1.89
C ASN A 144 7.94 27.70 -0.86
N PHE A 145 8.94 28.59 -0.78
CA PHE A 145 10.05 28.46 0.16
C PHE A 145 9.67 28.53 1.65
N HIS A 146 8.47 29.02 1.98
CA HIS A 146 8.01 29.07 3.38
C HIS A 146 7.58 27.71 3.90
N ASP A 147 7.24 26.77 3.01
CA ASP A 147 6.93 25.41 3.40
C ASP A 147 8.19 24.55 3.41
N ALA A 148 8.88 24.57 4.56
CA ALA A 148 10.07 23.76 4.77
C ALA A 148 9.82 22.26 4.57
N ASN A 149 8.60 21.77 4.80
CA ASN A 149 8.28 20.36 4.62
C ASN A 149 8.24 19.98 3.13
N GLN A 150 7.73 20.85 2.27
CA GLN A 150 7.81 20.64 0.82
C GLN A 150 9.23 20.83 0.28
N MET A 151 10.01 21.78 0.81
CA MET A 151 11.41 21.96 0.39
C MET A 151 12.27 20.72 0.66
N ASP A 152 12.05 20.05 1.79
CA ASP A 152 12.76 18.80 2.14
C ASP A 152 12.45 17.65 1.16
N LEU A 153 11.41 17.75 0.31
CA LEU A 153 11.01 16.74 -0.68
C LEU A 153 11.57 16.96 -2.08
N VAL A 154 12.15 18.12 -2.35
CA VAL A 154 12.68 18.45 -3.68
C VAL A 154 13.78 17.47 -4.07
N ASN A 155 13.74 16.95 -5.29
CA ASN A 155 14.64 15.90 -5.82
C ASN A 155 14.60 14.57 -5.04
N THR A 156 13.57 14.33 -4.23
CA THR A 156 13.31 13.03 -3.60
C THR A 156 12.23 12.26 -4.37
N PRO A 157 11.99 10.97 -4.08
CA PRO A 157 10.89 10.24 -4.72
C PRO A 157 9.54 10.95 -4.54
N PHE A 158 9.31 11.58 -3.39
CA PHE A 158 8.05 12.25 -3.06
C PHE A 158 8.03 13.73 -3.46
N ASP A 159 8.85 14.12 -4.44
CA ASP A 159 8.88 15.48 -4.94
C ASP A 159 7.52 15.87 -5.53
N THR A 160 7.12 17.10 -5.27
CA THR A 160 5.88 17.71 -5.78
C THR A 160 6.15 19.00 -6.55
N SER A 161 7.41 19.46 -6.58
CA SER A 161 7.82 20.65 -7.30
C SER A 161 7.82 20.42 -8.81
N ALA A 162 7.52 21.47 -9.57
CA ALA A 162 7.54 21.42 -11.02
C ALA A 162 8.98 21.60 -11.55
N HIS A 163 9.37 20.74 -12.49
CA HIS A 163 10.67 20.69 -13.13
C HIS A 163 10.57 20.99 -14.61
N THR A 164 11.65 21.50 -15.19
CA THR A 164 11.79 21.58 -16.64
C THR A 164 12.10 20.20 -17.21
N PRO A 165 11.65 19.89 -18.45
CA PRO A 165 12.01 18.63 -19.08
C PRO A 165 13.53 18.55 -19.22
N ASP A 166 14.09 17.41 -18.83
CA ASP A 166 15.51 17.14 -18.99
C ASP A 166 15.79 16.81 -20.45
N LEU A 167 16.33 17.78 -21.18
CA LEU A 167 16.77 17.62 -22.58
C LEU A 167 18.27 17.28 -22.58
N LYS A 168 18.63 16.06 -22.19
CA LYS A 168 20.02 15.59 -22.26
C LYS A 168 20.29 14.89 -23.59
N ASN A 169 21.56 14.86 -23.99
CA ASN A 169 21.97 14.17 -25.21
C ASN A 169 21.76 12.66 -25.05
N ILE A 170 21.28 11.99 -26.09
CA ILE A 170 20.95 10.55 -26.13
C ILE A 170 22.14 9.64 -25.72
N SER A 171 23.37 10.13 -25.86
CA SER A 171 24.60 9.42 -25.50
C SER A 171 25.01 9.58 -24.02
N GLU A 172 24.47 10.58 -23.32
CA GLU A 172 24.72 10.81 -21.90
C GLU A 172 23.57 10.25 -21.08
N SER A 173 23.83 9.95 -19.79
CA SER A 173 22.80 9.42 -18.90
C SER A 173 21.58 10.35 -18.92
N ASP A 174 20.52 9.84 -19.53
CA ASP A 174 19.25 10.52 -19.70
C ASP A 174 18.72 11.06 -18.35
N GLY A 175 18.01 12.18 -18.41
CA GLY A 175 17.47 12.86 -17.23
C GLY A 175 16.33 12.10 -16.55
N TRP A 176 15.89 12.58 -15.40
CA TRP A 176 14.74 11.99 -14.70
C TRP A 176 13.42 12.52 -15.27
N TYR A 177 13.38 13.80 -15.63
CA TYR A 177 12.14 14.49 -15.94
C TYR A 177 11.83 14.45 -17.44
N GLY A 178 10.78 13.73 -17.84
CA GLY A 178 10.34 13.55 -19.22
C GLY A 178 8.86 13.16 -19.32
N ILE A 179 8.26 13.30 -20.50
CA ILE A 179 6.83 13.00 -20.72
C ILE A 179 6.59 11.48 -20.78
N ASP A 180 7.55 10.77 -21.32
CA ASP A 180 7.65 9.33 -21.55
C ASP A 180 8.27 8.56 -20.38
N LYS A 181 8.62 9.26 -19.29
CA LYS A 181 9.39 8.69 -18.17
C LYS A 181 8.53 8.31 -16.99
N LEU A 182 8.71 7.06 -16.56
CA LEU A 182 8.20 6.52 -15.31
C LEU A 182 9.36 6.14 -14.39
N GLY A 183 9.38 6.68 -13.17
CA GLY A 183 10.37 6.37 -12.15
C GLY A 183 9.89 5.30 -11.19
N ILE A 184 10.68 4.27 -10.98
CA ILE A 184 10.48 3.28 -9.92
C ILE A 184 11.62 3.43 -8.91
N PHE A 185 11.28 3.89 -7.73
CA PHE A 185 12.17 4.06 -6.60
C PHE A 185 12.08 2.83 -5.71
N VAL A 186 13.23 2.24 -5.43
CA VAL A 186 13.34 0.96 -4.73
C VAL A 186 14.22 1.14 -3.50
N TRP A 187 13.70 0.79 -2.33
CA TRP A 187 14.44 0.79 -1.08
C TRP A 187 15.03 -0.59 -0.83
N THR A 188 16.35 -0.69 -0.98
CA THR A 188 17.08 -1.96 -0.81
C THR A 188 17.38 -2.28 0.66
N LEU A 189 17.40 -1.26 1.53
CA LEU A 189 17.71 -1.44 2.94
C LEU A 189 16.45 -1.72 3.78
N SER A 190 16.59 -2.65 4.71
CA SER A 190 15.56 -2.94 5.72
C SER A 190 15.71 -2.00 6.91
N SER A 191 14.57 -1.54 7.44
CA SER A 191 14.49 -0.69 8.62
C SER A 191 14.17 -1.55 9.87
N TYR A 192 15.11 -1.73 10.80
CA TYR A 192 14.91 -2.54 12.02
C TYR A 192 14.59 -1.71 13.26
N TYR A 193 13.51 -2.02 13.97
CA TYR A 193 13.16 -1.37 15.23
C TYR A 193 14.07 -1.81 16.40
N LEU A 194 14.65 -0.84 17.08
CA LEU A 194 15.42 -1.01 18.32
C LEU A 194 14.66 -0.40 19.50
N HIS A 195 14.63 -1.14 20.60
CA HIS A 195 13.85 -0.84 21.80
C HIS A 195 14.77 -0.54 22.99
N LYS A 196 14.40 0.44 23.82
CA LYS A 196 15.13 0.84 25.06
C LYS A 196 16.63 1.07 24.84
N VAL A 197 16.94 1.91 23.86
CA VAL A 197 18.32 2.24 23.54
C VAL A 197 18.70 3.57 24.16
N LYS A 198 19.79 3.58 24.93
CA LYS A 198 20.30 4.80 25.54
C LYS A 198 20.94 5.69 24.47
N ALA A 199 20.41 6.91 24.30
CA ALA A 199 20.99 7.90 23.40
C ALA A 199 22.41 8.27 23.86
N TYR A 200 23.34 8.40 22.92
CA TYR A 200 24.71 8.79 23.23
C TYR A 200 24.79 10.31 23.36
N ARG A 201 25.43 10.79 24.42
CA ARG A 201 25.61 12.22 24.66
C ARG A 201 26.93 12.67 24.04
N LEU A 202 26.88 13.63 23.12
CA LEU A 202 28.04 14.08 22.35
C LEU A 202 28.93 15.06 23.14
N SER A 203 28.33 15.89 24.00
CA SER A 203 29.03 16.90 24.79
C SER A 203 28.60 16.84 26.25
N GLU A 204 29.54 16.93 27.19
CA GLU A 204 29.24 17.00 28.62
C GLU A 204 28.62 18.35 29.03
N LYS A 205 28.87 19.41 28.26
CA LYS A 205 28.42 20.76 28.57
C LYS A 205 27.06 21.08 27.94
N ASP A 206 26.84 20.63 26.71
CA ASP A 206 25.59 20.90 25.98
C ASP A 206 24.68 19.65 25.97
N PRO A 207 23.35 19.80 26.00
CA PRO A 207 22.42 18.69 25.91
C PRO A 207 22.25 18.20 24.45
N VAL A 208 23.35 17.86 23.79
CA VAL A 208 23.37 17.33 22.42
C VAL A 208 23.49 15.81 22.47
N TYR A 209 22.54 15.12 21.85
CA TYR A 209 22.44 13.67 21.83
C TYR A 209 22.39 13.15 20.40
N THR A 210 23.02 12.00 20.15
CA THR A 210 22.89 11.22 18.92
C THR A 210 22.01 10.01 19.18
N PHE A 211 21.26 9.60 18.16
CA PHE A 211 20.42 8.42 18.28
C PHE A 211 21.26 7.14 18.30
N SER A 212 22.39 7.07 17.59
CA SER A 212 23.27 5.89 17.67
C SER A 212 23.91 5.77 19.07
N PRO A 213 23.90 4.56 19.70
CA PRO A 213 24.55 4.32 21.00
C PRO A 213 26.05 4.52 20.96
N LEU A 214 26.62 4.42 19.76
CA LEU A 214 28.05 4.55 19.49
C LEU A 214 28.47 6.00 19.20
N GLY A 215 27.54 6.96 19.31
CA GLY A 215 27.84 8.36 19.00
C GLY A 215 27.89 8.70 17.52
N MET A 216 27.50 7.76 16.64
CA MET A 216 27.49 7.98 15.19
C MET A 216 26.31 8.87 14.77
N ASP A 217 26.56 9.75 13.81
CA ASP A 217 25.50 10.54 13.17
C ASP A 217 24.77 9.66 12.15
N THR A 218 23.62 9.12 12.57
CA THR A 218 22.82 8.17 11.77
C THR A 218 21.42 8.72 11.57
N LEU A 219 20.91 8.62 10.34
CA LEU A 219 19.53 8.97 10.01
C LEU A 219 18.56 8.00 10.71
N LEU A 220 17.44 8.54 11.20
CA LEU A 220 16.31 7.74 11.62
C LEU A 220 15.44 7.44 10.42
N PHE A 221 14.85 6.25 10.38
CA PHE A 221 13.97 5.82 9.30
C PHE A 221 12.55 5.66 9.81
N ASN A 222 11.59 5.82 8.92
CA ASN A 222 10.21 5.51 9.19
C ASN A 222 9.99 3.99 9.21
N ARG A 223 9.02 3.52 10.01
CA ARG A 223 8.54 2.14 9.94
C ARG A 223 7.44 2.07 8.87
N PRO A 224 7.64 1.31 7.77
CA PRO A 224 6.66 1.23 6.71
C PRO A 224 5.35 0.65 7.23
N ARG A 225 4.23 1.26 6.85
CA ARG A 225 2.88 0.74 7.10
C ARG A 225 2.31 0.17 5.81
N SER A 226 1.68 -1.00 5.91
CA SER A 226 0.96 -1.58 4.79
C SER A 226 -0.25 -0.73 4.44
N GLU A 227 -0.48 -0.56 3.15
CA GLU A 227 -1.66 0.12 2.64
C GLU A 227 -2.93 -0.68 2.91
N SER A 228 -4.02 0.03 3.17
CA SER A 228 -5.34 -0.57 3.33
C SER A 228 -6.13 -0.68 2.02
N THR A 229 -5.77 0.13 1.01
CA THR A 229 -6.50 0.19 -0.27
C THR A 229 -5.53 0.33 -1.43
N ILE A 230 -5.91 -0.24 -2.58
CA ILE A 230 -5.04 -0.39 -3.76
C ILE A 230 -5.23 0.75 -4.78
N ASN A 231 -5.99 1.79 -4.41
CA ASN A 231 -6.43 2.86 -5.31
C ASN A 231 -5.57 4.12 -5.22
N HIS A 232 -4.58 4.15 -4.34
CA HIS A 232 -3.68 5.29 -4.17
C HIS A 232 -2.24 4.81 -4.25
N LEU A 233 -1.35 5.73 -4.65
CA LEU A 233 0.08 5.47 -4.62
C LEU A 233 0.61 5.51 -3.17
N SER A 234 1.72 4.83 -2.95
CA SER A 234 2.41 4.85 -1.67
C SER A 234 2.77 6.26 -1.21
N SER A 235 2.65 6.50 0.09
CA SER A 235 3.12 7.73 0.72
C SER A 235 4.41 7.47 1.48
N GLU A 236 5.07 8.54 1.96
CA GLU A 236 6.28 8.41 2.79
C GLU A 236 6.10 7.48 4.01
N ILE A 237 4.86 7.30 4.50
CA ILE A 237 4.55 6.45 5.66
C ILE A 237 4.65 4.97 5.31
N ASN A 238 4.47 4.63 4.03
CA ASN A 238 4.37 3.25 3.54
C ASN A 238 5.75 2.66 3.21
N VAL A 239 6.77 3.51 3.10
CA VAL A 239 8.14 3.13 2.73
C VAL A 239 9.15 3.42 3.84
N PRO A 240 10.29 2.70 3.88
CA PRO A 240 11.36 2.94 4.85
C PRO A 240 12.22 4.15 4.44
N THR A 241 11.64 5.35 4.45
CA THR A 241 12.35 6.61 4.16
C THR A 241 13.00 7.20 5.41
N PRO A 242 14.08 7.98 5.26
CA PRO A 242 14.62 8.79 6.35
C PRO A 242 13.57 9.76 6.88
N LEU A 243 13.45 9.85 8.20
CA LEU A 243 12.59 10.84 8.86
C LEU A 243 13.16 12.24 8.67
N ARG A 244 12.38 13.07 7.99
CA ARG A 244 12.74 14.45 7.66
C ARG A 244 12.55 15.36 8.87
N ARG A 245 13.44 16.33 9.05
CA ARG A 245 13.44 17.21 10.23
C ARG A 245 12.20 18.08 10.28
N ALA A 246 11.79 18.67 9.15
CA ALA A 246 10.61 19.52 9.08
C ALA A 246 9.32 18.74 9.38
N ALA A 247 9.17 17.55 8.78
CA ALA A 247 8.03 16.67 9.01
C ALA A 247 7.91 16.23 10.48
N LEU A 248 9.02 15.80 11.08
CA LEU A 248 9.07 15.41 12.49
C LEU A 248 8.78 16.60 13.42
N HIS A 249 9.32 17.78 13.12
CA HIS A 249 9.06 18.99 13.89
C HIS A 249 7.57 19.38 13.87
N GLN A 250 6.94 19.36 12.70
CA GLN A 250 5.51 19.62 12.55
C GLN A 250 4.68 18.61 13.35
N GLU A 251 4.97 17.32 13.25
CA GLU A 251 4.25 16.26 13.98
C GLU A 251 4.41 16.41 15.51
N LEU A 252 5.63 16.70 16.00
CA LEU A 252 5.85 16.94 17.43
C LEU A 252 5.12 18.18 17.94
N ASN A 253 5.06 19.26 17.15
CA ASN A 253 4.31 20.46 17.54
C ASN A 253 2.81 20.20 17.60
N LEU A 254 2.25 19.49 16.61
CA LEU A 254 0.85 19.05 16.64
C LEU A 254 0.56 18.19 17.88
N ARG A 255 1.46 17.26 18.22
CA ARG A 255 1.35 16.45 19.44
C ARG A 255 1.33 17.29 20.70
N ARG A 256 2.18 18.31 20.81
CA ARG A 256 2.19 19.24 21.96
C ARG A 256 0.85 19.95 22.10
N GLN A 257 0.25 20.39 20.98
CA GLN A 257 -1.05 21.06 20.97
C GLN A 257 -2.21 20.12 21.31
N LEU A 258 -2.23 18.91 20.77
CA LEU A 258 -3.27 17.91 21.04
C LEU A 258 -3.20 17.37 22.48
N SER A 259 -1.98 17.20 23.01
CA SER A 259 -1.80 16.82 24.42
C SER A 259 -2.34 17.87 25.39
N ALA A 260 -2.34 19.15 24.99
CA ALA A 260 -2.97 20.23 25.76
C ALA A 260 -4.51 20.21 25.68
N LYS A 261 -5.08 19.66 24.60
CA LYS A 261 -6.53 19.59 24.35
C LYS A 261 -7.20 18.26 24.74
N ASN A 262 -6.42 17.26 25.15
CA ASN A 262 -6.88 15.93 25.59
C ASN A 262 -7.70 15.16 24.51
N GLU A 263 -7.47 15.44 23.24
CA GLU A 263 -8.11 14.78 22.09
C GLU A 263 -7.31 13.57 21.58
N LYS A 264 -7.99 12.63 20.90
CA LYS A 264 -7.39 11.40 20.35
C LYS A 264 -6.39 11.70 19.22
N LYS A 265 -5.29 10.95 19.20
CA LYS A 265 -4.09 11.13 18.37
C LYS A 265 -4.35 10.76 16.90
N ILE A 266 -3.76 11.53 15.98
CA ILE A 266 -3.58 11.13 14.58
C ILE A 266 -2.07 11.11 14.35
N ASP A 267 -1.51 9.90 14.28
CA ASP A 267 -0.08 9.66 14.25
C ASP A 267 0.38 9.31 12.82
N LYS A 268 1.11 10.24 12.18
CA LYS A 268 1.43 10.16 10.75
C LYS A 268 2.72 9.38 10.51
N PHE A 269 3.87 9.82 11.04
CA PHE A 269 5.11 9.04 10.97
C PHE A 269 5.39 8.29 12.26
N ILE A 270 5.00 8.86 13.39
CA ILE A 270 5.23 8.27 14.67
C ILE A 270 4.11 7.26 14.97
N ALA A 271 4.18 6.08 14.34
CA ALA A 271 3.14 5.06 14.46
C ALA A 271 2.75 4.73 15.90
N GLU A 272 1.46 4.43 16.07
CA GLU A 272 0.88 3.74 17.22
C GLU A 272 1.55 2.36 17.41
N ASN A 273 2.75 2.39 17.97
CA ASN A 273 3.36 1.35 18.78
C ASN A 273 4.22 2.01 19.87
N TYR A 274 3.79 3.19 20.33
CA TYR A 274 3.99 3.52 21.74
C TYR A 274 3.07 2.61 22.53
N ALA A 275 3.53 1.40 22.80
CA ALA A 275 3.31 0.87 24.13
C ALA A 275 4.07 1.80 25.10
N LEU A 276 3.53 3.01 25.34
CA LEU A 276 3.34 3.42 26.72
C LEU A 276 2.58 2.24 27.31
N GLY A 277 3.34 1.33 27.92
CA GLY A 277 2.80 0.15 28.53
C GLY A 277 1.58 0.59 29.31
N LYS A 278 0.48 -0.15 29.17
CA LYS A 278 -0.72 0.00 29.99
C LYS A 278 -0.44 -0.27 31.48
N ASP A 279 0.82 -0.34 31.88
CA ASP A 279 1.27 -0.68 33.20
C ASP A 279 1.95 0.55 33.81
N ASN A 280 1.08 1.33 34.49
CA ASN A 280 1.35 2.17 35.65
C ASN A 280 1.90 3.61 35.45
N SER A 281 1.10 4.54 36.01
CA SER A 281 1.38 5.92 36.46
C SER A 281 1.81 7.00 35.45
N GLY A 282 0.95 7.30 34.46
CA GLY A 282 1.04 8.54 33.65
C GLY A 282 0.98 9.88 34.44
N ALA A 283 0.71 9.85 35.75
CA ALA A 283 0.71 11.01 36.63
C ALA A 283 2.10 11.34 37.22
N ASP A 284 2.98 10.35 37.40
CA ASP A 284 4.32 10.57 37.97
C ASP A 284 5.31 11.11 36.95
N LEU A 285 5.24 10.62 35.71
CA LEU A 285 6.12 11.07 34.62
C LEU A 285 5.88 12.54 34.24
N LYS A 286 4.63 13.02 34.31
CA LYS A 286 4.30 14.43 34.06
C LYS A 286 4.83 15.37 35.15
N ARG A 287 4.82 14.94 36.42
CA ARG A 287 5.40 15.69 37.55
C ARG A 287 6.93 15.72 37.47
N GLN A 288 7.57 14.59 37.19
CA GLN A 288 9.02 14.50 37.04
C GLN A 288 9.55 15.31 35.83
N LEU A 289 8.81 15.36 34.72
CA LEU A 289 9.17 16.19 33.55
C LEU A 289 9.14 17.70 33.84
N ILE A 290 8.19 18.17 34.65
CA ILE A 290 8.08 19.60 35.02
C ILE A 290 9.22 20.00 35.98
N GLU A 291 9.57 19.12 36.92
CA GLU A 291 10.64 19.35 37.91
C GLU A 291 12.05 19.33 37.25
N ILE A 292 12.23 18.56 36.17
CA ILE A 292 13.49 18.46 35.42
C ILE A 292 13.70 19.64 34.45
N ILE A 293 12.63 20.13 33.81
CA ILE A 293 12.68 21.36 32.99
C ILE A 293 13.01 22.58 33.86
N GLN A 294 12.58 22.59 35.13
CA GLN A 294 12.88 23.67 36.08
C GLN A 294 14.26 23.56 36.74
N SER A 295 14.87 22.35 36.82
CA SER A 295 16.14 22.13 37.54
C SER A 295 17.38 21.97 36.65
N GLY A 296 17.23 21.95 35.32
CA GLY A 296 18.36 22.04 34.38
C GLY A 296 19.38 20.89 34.43
N LYS A 297 19.07 19.78 35.12
CA LYS A 297 19.93 18.58 35.19
C LYS A 297 19.31 17.45 34.37
N ALA A 298 19.68 17.37 33.09
CA ALA A 298 19.36 16.23 32.24
C ALA A 298 20.31 15.05 32.54
N GLN A 299 20.01 14.25 33.56
CA GLN A 299 20.61 12.92 33.69
C GLN A 299 19.76 11.89 32.96
N SER A 300 20.43 11.15 32.07
CA SER A 300 20.02 9.94 31.32
C SER A 300 18.51 9.68 31.20
N PHE A 301 17.96 9.92 30.01
CA PHE A 301 16.67 9.38 29.63
C PHE A 301 16.83 8.12 28.76
N ASP A 302 16.01 7.12 29.07
CA ASP A 302 15.70 6.01 28.16
C ASP A 302 14.79 6.55 27.05
N ALA A 303 15.41 6.98 25.95
CA ALA A 303 14.68 7.40 24.77
C ALA A 303 14.39 6.16 23.91
N GLU A 304 13.14 5.71 23.93
CA GLU A 304 12.65 4.70 22.99
C GLU A 304 12.50 5.33 21.60
N LEU A 305 13.41 4.97 20.68
CA LEU A 305 13.20 4.84 19.23
C LEU A 305 14.56 4.83 18.54
N LEU A 306 14.85 3.74 17.85
CA LEU A 306 15.97 3.71 16.93
C LEU A 306 15.67 2.73 15.82
N ILE A 307 15.95 3.11 14.58
CA ILE A 307 15.86 2.19 13.45
C ILE A 307 17.23 2.02 12.80
N LYS A 308 17.76 0.80 12.80
CA LYS A 308 19.06 0.46 12.20
C LYS A 308 18.86 -0.09 10.78
N LEU A 309 19.77 0.26 9.87
CA LEU A 309 19.84 -0.30 8.51
C LEU A 309 20.81 -1.48 8.47
N GLU A 310 20.42 -2.56 7.80
CA GLU A 310 21.35 -3.63 7.36
C GLU A 310 21.12 -3.91 5.87
N SER A 311 22.22 -4.06 5.13
CA SER A 311 22.22 -4.30 3.68
C SER A 311 21.84 -5.74 3.37
N SER A 312 20.74 -5.93 2.63
CA SER A 312 20.41 -7.21 2.00
C SER A 312 21.05 -7.26 0.61
N GLU A 313 21.92 -8.25 0.36
CA GLU A 313 22.69 -8.42 -0.88
C GLU A 313 21.86 -8.92 -2.09
N VAL A 314 20.61 -8.50 -2.24
CA VAL A 314 19.82 -8.84 -3.44
C VAL A 314 20.04 -7.76 -4.51
N LYS A 315 20.84 -8.07 -5.53
CA LYS A 315 21.14 -7.16 -6.65
C LYS A 315 19.84 -6.72 -7.36
N PRO A 316 19.51 -5.41 -7.38
CA PRO A 316 18.24 -4.92 -7.94
C PRO A 316 18.10 -5.12 -9.46
N LYS A 317 19.22 -5.29 -10.19
CA LYS A 317 19.22 -5.52 -11.64
C LYS A 317 18.41 -6.75 -12.07
N LEU A 318 18.47 -7.85 -11.31
CA LEU A 318 17.72 -9.07 -11.60
C LEU A 318 16.20 -8.90 -11.40
N THR A 319 15.80 -7.95 -10.55
CA THR A 319 14.39 -7.64 -10.27
C THR A 319 13.79 -6.77 -11.37
N ILE A 320 14.60 -5.92 -12.00
CA ILE A 320 14.18 -4.96 -13.03
C ILE A 320 13.86 -5.64 -14.36
N ASP A 321 14.70 -6.58 -14.79
CA ASP A 321 14.43 -7.41 -15.97
C ASP A 321 13.13 -8.23 -15.77
N LYS A 322 12.85 -8.66 -14.53
CA LYS A 322 11.59 -9.34 -14.19
C LYS A 322 10.40 -8.39 -14.22
N ILE A 323 10.53 -7.16 -13.71
CA ILE A 323 9.45 -6.16 -13.74
C ILE A 323 9.11 -5.80 -15.18
N SER A 324 10.10 -5.49 -16.02
CA SER A 324 9.88 -5.18 -17.43
C SER A 324 9.29 -6.39 -18.19
N THR A 325 9.81 -7.60 -17.95
CA THR A 325 9.26 -8.83 -18.55
C THR A 325 7.81 -9.06 -18.13
N LEU A 326 7.45 -8.86 -16.85
CA LEU A 326 6.08 -9.03 -16.37
C LEU A 326 5.13 -7.93 -16.88
N LEU A 327 5.60 -6.68 -16.95
CA LEU A 327 4.83 -5.59 -17.56
C LEU A 327 4.58 -5.87 -19.03
N ASN A 328 5.59 -6.35 -19.75
CA ASN A 328 5.46 -6.79 -21.13
C ASN A 328 4.51 -7.99 -21.22
N GLN A 329 4.60 -9.01 -20.36
CA GLN A 329 3.66 -10.16 -20.37
C GLN A 329 2.20 -9.75 -20.09
N LEU A 330 1.96 -8.77 -19.23
CA LEU A 330 0.63 -8.17 -19.03
C LEU A 330 0.20 -7.28 -20.20
N ALA A 331 1.15 -6.79 -20.98
CA ALA A 331 0.90 -6.02 -22.19
C ALA A 331 0.66 -6.90 -23.44
N LEU A 332 1.37 -8.03 -23.54
CA LEU A 332 1.58 -8.91 -24.70
C LEU A 332 0.41 -9.84 -25.05
N GLU A 333 -0.81 -9.63 -24.54
CA GLU A 333 -1.96 -10.35 -25.11
C GLU A 333 -2.42 -9.79 -26.47
N GLU A 334 -1.88 -8.64 -26.91
CA GLU A 334 -2.25 -8.01 -28.19
C GLU A 334 -1.06 -7.62 -29.09
N LEU A 335 0.21 -7.83 -28.70
CA LEU A 335 1.37 -7.50 -29.53
C LEU A 335 2.14 -8.74 -30.01
N PRO A 336 2.67 -8.72 -31.25
CA PRO A 336 3.56 -9.77 -31.76
C PRO A 336 4.84 -9.89 -30.93
N ASP A 337 5.39 -11.11 -30.84
CA ASP A 337 6.45 -11.55 -29.91
C ASP A 337 7.78 -10.72 -29.91
N ASP A 338 7.94 -9.76 -30.82
CA ASP A 338 9.18 -9.00 -31.04
C ASP A 338 9.15 -7.53 -30.54
N GLU A 339 8.03 -7.02 -30.03
CA GLU A 339 7.92 -5.62 -29.55
C GLU A 339 7.74 -5.53 -28.02
N SER A 340 8.73 -4.93 -27.33
CA SER A 340 8.63 -4.58 -25.91
C SER A 340 8.20 -3.12 -25.72
N LEU A 341 7.11 -2.91 -24.97
CA LEU A 341 6.55 -1.57 -24.67
C LEU A 341 7.32 -0.81 -23.60
N PHE A 342 8.02 -1.52 -22.71
CA PHE A 342 8.75 -0.93 -21.60
C PHE A 342 10.21 -1.38 -21.62
N PHE A 343 11.13 -0.42 -21.70
CA PHE A 343 12.57 -0.63 -21.55
C PHE A 343 13.05 -0.04 -20.22
N ALA A 344 13.89 -0.79 -19.51
CA ALA A 344 14.51 -0.33 -18.28
C ALA A 344 15.93 0.15 -18.56
N ASP A 345 16.11 1.46 -18.59
CA ASP A 345 17.33 2.06 -19.15
C ASP A 345 18.33 2.52 -18.09
N GLN A 346 17.89 2.86 -16.87
CA GLN A 346 18.81 3.39 -15.85
C GLN A 346 18.70 2.74 -14.49
N LEU A 347 19.87 2.68 -13.83
CA LEU A 347 20.05 2.28 -12.45
C LEU A 347 20.95 3.32 -11.78
N ARG A 348 20.38 4.21 -10.97
CA ARG A 348 21.15 5.11 -10.11
C ARG A 348 21.06 4.66 -8.65
N PHE A 349 22.19 4.66 -7.96
CA PHE A 349 22.28 4.24 -6.57
C PHE A 349 22.56 5.43 -5.66
N SER A 350 21.71 5.63 -4.66
CA SER A 350 22.10 6.24 -3.39
C SER A 350 22.41 5.11 -2.39
N ASN A 351 23.00 5.45 -1.24
CA ASN A 351 23.37 4.47 -0.21
C ASN A 351 22.20 3.56 0.27
N TYR A 352 20.94 3.94 0.03
CA TYR A 352 19.75 3.21 0.47
C TYR A 352 18.60 3.14 -0.55
N LEU A 353 18.73 3.82 -1.68
CA LEU A 353 17.68 3.96 -2.69
C LEU A 353 18.26 3.70 -4.08
N SER A 354 17.63 2.80 -4.84
CA SER A 354 17.89 2.62 -6.27
C SER A 354 16.75 3.22 -7.10
N VAL A 355 17.09 3.91 -8.18
CA VAL A 355 16.13 4.52 -9.12
C VAL A 355 16.19 3.80 -10.45
N VAL A 356 15.03 3.43 -10.97
CA VAL A 356 14.85 2.82 -12.29
C VAL A 356 13.94 3.70 -13.11
N THR A 357 14.37 4.10 -14.30
CA THR A 357 13.52 4.79 -15.27
C THR A 357 13.06 3.80 -16.32
N LEU A 358 11.74 3.71 -16.49
CA LEU A 358 11.12 3.04 -17.62
C LEU A 358 10.73 4.09 -18.66
N GLU A 359 11.13 3.85 -19.91
CA GLU A 359 10.71 4.64 -21.06
C GLU A 359 9.61 3.90 -21.81
N LEU A 360 8.55 4.64 -22.12
CA LEU A 360 7.45 4.18 -22.96
C LEU A 360 7.80 4.44 -24.43
N ILE A 361 7.90 3.38 -25.23
CA ILE A 361 8.02 3.53 -26.68
C ILE A 361 6.62 3.83 -27.25
N GLN A 362 6.52 4.89 -28.05
CA GLN A 362 5.30 5.32 -28.75
C GLN A 362 5.00 4.49 -30.01
#